data_AF-A0A563DB00-F1
#
_entry.id   AF-A0A563DB00-F1
#
_cell.length_a   1.000
_cell.length_b   1.000
_cell.length_c   1.000
_cell.angle_alpha   90.00
_cell.angle_beta   90.00
_cell.angle_gamma   90.00
#
_symmetry.space_group_name_H-M   'P 1'
#
loop_
_entity.id
_entity.type
_entity.pdbx_description
1 polymer ?
#
loop_
_entity_poly.entity_id
_entity_poly.type
_entity_poly.pdbx_seq_one_letter_code
_entity_poly.pdbx_strand_id
1 'polypeptide(L)'
;MCFNYKILSKFCFFFIALSINSQVTIGSLNEPVKGSILDIKQFNPDNKNITAKAGILLPRVELKSPTELSFSDFTISDDLDEGGQKLKHTGMIVYNVNETLPFKKGIYVWSGSEWLLQE
;
A
#
# COMPACT_ATOMS: atom_id res chain seq x y z
N MET A 1 -37.37 -15.88 -28.97
CA MET A 1 -37.51 -14.88 -27.89
C MET A 1 -36.87 -13.58 -28.39
N CYS A 2 -37.66 -12.61 -28.89
CA CYS A 2 -37.11 -11.39 -29.49
C CYS A 2 -36.76 -10.39 -28.39
N PHE A 3 -35.46 -10.17 -28.12
CA PHE A 3 -35.01 -9.16 -27.18
C PHE A 3 -35.39 -7.75 -27.67
N ASN A 4 -36.02 -6.96 -26.81
CA ASN A 4 -36.54 -5.65 -27.15
C ASN A 4 -35.38 -4.63 -27.24
N TYR A 5 -34.84 -4.40 -28.44
CA TYR A 5 -33.66 -3.56 -28.69
C TYR A 5 -33.75 -2.13 -28.11
N LYS A 6 -34.97 -1.59 -27.93
CA LYS A 6 -35.23 -0.29 -27.29
C LYS A 6 -34.90 -0.29 -25.79
N ILE A 7 -35.08 -1.42 -25.09
CA ILE A 7 -34.73 -1.56 -23.68
C ILE A 7 -33.21 -1.76 -23.55
N LEU A 8 -32.61 -2.55 -24.45
CA LEU A 8 -31.17 -2.76 -24.51
C LEU A 8 -30.40 -1.46 -24.81
N SER A 9 -30.94 -0.61 -25.69
CA SER A 9 -30.37 0.71 -26.02
C SER A 9 -30.36 1.66 -24.82
N LYS A 10 -31.44 1.70 -24.03
CA LYS A 10 -31.51 2.52 -22.81
C LYS A 10 -30.55 2.04 -21.73
N PHE A 11 -30.39 0.72 -21.58
CA PHE A 11 -29.42 0.13 -20.67
C PHE A 11 -27.98 0.48 -21.07
N CYS A 12 -27.66 0.41 -22.37
CA CYS A 12 -26.35 0.77 -22.89
C CYS A 12 -26.00 2.26 -22.65
N PHE A 13 -26.99 3.16 -22.77
CA PHE A 13 -26.80 4.59 -22.51
C PHE A 13 -26.49 4.90 -21.04
N PHE A 14 -26.99 4.08 -20.09
CA PHE A 14 -26.76 4.26 -18.66
C PHE A 14 -25.30 3.96 -18.25
N PHE A 15 -24.64 3.00 -18.91
CA PHE A 15 -23.24 2.63 -18.58
C PHE A 15 -22.19 3.61 -19.14
N ILE A 16 -22.50 4.35 -20.21
CA ILE A 16 -21.56 5.29 -20.83
C ILE A 16 -21.39 6.58 -20.01
N ALA A 17 -22.35 6.90 -19.13
CA ALA A 17 -22.33 8.12 -18.33
C ALA A 17 -21.43 8.07 -17.08
N LEU A 18 -20.87 6.89 -16.74
CA LEU A 18 -20.03 6.73 -15.56
C LEU A 18 -18.55 6.90 -15.93
N SER A 19 -18.02 8.12 -15.75
CA SER A 19 -16.57 8.36 -15.80
C SER A 19 -15.93 7.77 -14.53
N ILE A 20 -15.36 6.57 -14.65
CA ILE A 20 -14.64 5.92 -13.56
C ILE A 20 -13.19 6.40 -13.61
N ASN A 21 -12.77 7.19 -12.63
CA ASN A 21 -11.37 7.54 -12.42
C ASN A 21 -10.71 6.42 -11.60
N SER A 22 -9.63 5.82 -12.11
CA SER A 22 -8.90 4.75 -11.42
C SER A 22 -7.78 5.24 -10.51
N GLN A 23 -7.31 6.48 -10.70
CA GLN A 23 -6.27 7.08 -9.86
C GLN A 23 -6.85 7.46 -8.51
N VAL A 24 -6.12 7.14 -7.44
CA VAL A 24 -6.57 7.35 -6.06
C VAL A 24 -5.73 8.44 -5.40
N THR A 25 -6.42 9.44 -4.85
CA THR A 25 -5.83 10.35 -3.87
C THR A 25 -6.11 9.83 -2.47
N ILE A 26 -5.07 9.65 -1.65
CA ILE A 26 -5.21 9.34 -0.23
C ILE A 26 -4.92 10.62 0.58
N GLY A 27 -5.87 10.99 1.44
CA GLY A 27 -5.72 12.14 2.36
C GLY A 27 -6.50 13.39 1.96
N SER A 28 -7.12 13.44 0.77
CA SER A 28 -8.04 14.51 0.35
C SER A 28 -9.03 14.03 -0.71
N LEU A 29 -10.11 14.81 -0.91
CA LEU A 29 -11.09 14.58 -1.99
C LEU A 29 -10.69 15.26 -3.32
N ASN A 30 -9.49 15.83 -3.39
CA ASN A 30 -9.00 16.48 -4.59
C ASN A 30 -8.58 15.45 -5.64
N GLU A 31 -8.76 15.79 -6.91
CA GLU A 31 -8.32 14.94 -8.02
C GLU A 31 -6.81 14.66 -7.94
N PRO A 32 -6.36 13.44 -8.22
CA PRO A 32 -4.95 13.07 -8.19
C PRO A 32 -4.17 13.85 -9.26
N VAL A 33 -2.88 14.11 -9.00
CA VAL A 33 -2.00 14.73 -10.00
C VAL A 33 -1.95 13.84 -11.24
N LYS A 34 -2.14 14.44 -12.43
CA LYS A 34 -2.15 13.69 -13.69
C LYS A 34 -0.87 12.87 -13.85
N GLY A 35 -1.04 11.57 -14.06
CA GLY A 35 0.05 10.63 -14.25
C GLY A 35 0.56 9.98 -12.96
N SER A 36 0.05 10.38 -11.79
CA SER A 36 0.31 9.65 -10.55
C SER A 36 -0.45 8.33 -10.54
N ILE A 37 0.23 7.25 -10.13
CA ILE A 37 -0.43 5.97 -9.84
C ILE A 37 -1.08 6.03 -8.45
N LEU A 38 -0.40 6.66 -7.50
CA LEU A 38 -0.85 6.90 -6.13
C LEU A 38 -0.46 8.33 -5.74
N ASP A 39 -1.45 9.15 -5.38
CA ASP A 39 -1.24 10.53 -4.91
C ASP A 39 -1.56 10.62 -3.41
N ILE A 40 -0.63 11.11 -2.60
CA ILE A 40 -0.81 11.27 -1.16
C ILE A 40 -0.71 12.77 -0.84
N LYS A 41 -1.86 13.39 -0.60
CA LYS A 41 -1.95 14.82 -0.32
C LYS A 41 -3.19 15.15 0.51
N GLN A 42 -3.08 16.20 1.31
CA GLN A 42 -4.16 16.73 2.13
C GLN A 42 -4.82 17.97 1.51
N PHE A 43 -4.09 18.73 0.71
CA PHE A 43 -4.57 19.96 0.08
C PHE A 43 -3.85 20.21 -1.24
N ASN A 44 -4.41 21.13 -2.04
CA ASN A 44 -3.78 21.60 -3.27
C ASN A 44 -2.47 22.36 -2.95
N PRO A 45 -1.48 22.31 -3.84
CA PRO A 45 -0.19 22.94 -3.61
C PRO A 45 -0.34 24.43 -3.31
N ASP A 46 0.32 24.89 -2.24
CA ASP A 46 0.47 26.32 -1.97
C ASP A 46 1.57 26.95 -2.85
N ASN A 47 1.91 28.22 -2.59
CA ASN A 47 2.97 28.93 -3.33
C ASN A 47 4.36 28.30 -3.16
N LYS A 48 4.54 27.36 -2.22
CA LYS A 48 5.77 26.60 -1.98
C LYS A 48 5.64 25.14 -2.42
N ASN A 49 4.55 24.80 -3.12
CA ASN A 49 4.23 23.45 -3.59
C ASN A 49 4.05 22.43 -2.44
N ILE A 50 3.65 22.88 -1.25
CA ILE A 50 3.34 22.01 -0.11
C ILE A 50 1.93 21.46 -0.30
N THR A 51 1.77 20.13 -0.23
CA THR A 51 0.50 19.43 -0.44
C THR A 51 0.02 18.64 0.78
N ALA A 52 0.83 18.53 1.83
CA ALA A 52 0.49 17.82 3.06
C ALA A 52 1.25 18.39 4.28
N LYS A 53 0.68 18.20 5.47
CA LYS A 53 1.31 18.47 6.78
C LYS A 53 1.72 17.19 7.50
N ALA A 54 1.34 16.02 6.99
CA ALA A 54 1.64 14.71 7.55
C ALA A 54 1.99 13.72 6.42
N GLY A 55 2.66 12.63 6.78
CA GLY A 55 3.03 11.55 5.86
C GLY A 55 2.25 10.26 6.11
N ILE A 56 2.77 9.16 5.57
CA ILE A 56 2.26 7.81 5.80
C ILE A 56 2.74 7.33 7.18
N LEU A 57 1.81 6.92 8.04
CA LEU A 57 2.17 6.21 9.26
C LEU A 57 2.37 4.73 8.94
N LEU A 58 3.58 4.23 9.15
CA LEU A 58 3.91 2.81 8.93
C LEU A 58 3.44 1.94 10.10
N PRO A 59 3.15 0.65 9.87
CA PRO A 59 2.92 -0.32 10.93
C PRO A 59 4.11 -0.35 11.90
N ARG A 60 3.84 -0.14 13.19
CA ARG A 60 4.85 -0.15 14.26
C ARG A 60 4.90 -1.54 14.88
N VAL A 61 6.02 -2.24 14.70
CA VAL A 61 6.18 -3.64 15.12
C VAL A 61 7.50 -3.84 15.87
N GLU A 62 7.59 -4.91 16.66
CA GLU A 62 8.83 -5.31 17.32
C GLU A 62 9.51 -6.43 16.52
N LEU A 63 10.60 -6.14 15.82
CA LEU A 63 11.32 -7.19 15.08
C LEU A 63 12.01 -8.15 16.05
N LYS A 64 11.85 -9.46 15.80
CA LYS A 64 12.38 -10.52 16.68
C LYS A 64 13.63 -11.21 16.12
N SER A 65 13.73 -11.37 14.80
CA SER A 65 14.87 -12.06 14.16
C SER A 65 15.22 -11.41 12.82
N PRO A 66 16.51 -11.19 12.50
CA PRO A 66 16.92 -10.56 11.24
C PRO A 66 16.57 -11.38 10.00
N THR A 67 16.61 -12.70 10.09
CA THR A 67 16.49 -13.64 8.96
C THR A 67 15.16 -14.39 8.93
N GLU A 68 14.24 -14.04 9.84
CA GLU A 68 12.89 -14.58 9.85
C GLU A 68 11.87 -13.47 9.69
N LEU A 69 10.78 -13.79 9.01
CA LEU A 69 9.63 -12.92 8.88
C LEU A 69 8.78 -12.99 10.17
N SER A 70 9.41 -12.59 11.27
CA SER A 70 8.91 -12.66 12.65
C SER A 70 8.91 -11.27 13.27
N PHE A 71 7.72 -10.80 13.66
CA PHE A 71 7.53 -9.47 14.23
C PHE A 71 6.37 -9.48 15.23
N SER A 72 6.57 -8.83 16.38
CA SER A 72 5.67 -8.93 17.53
C SER A 72 5.35 -10.41 17.82
N ASP A 73 4.11 -10.78 18.11
CA ASP A 73 3.73 -12.18 18.38
C ASP A 73 3.35 -12.97 17.12
N PHE A 74 3.77 -12.51 15.95
CA PHE A 74 3.44 -13.12 14.67
C PHE A 74 4.69 -13.57 13.92
N THR A 75 4.63 -14.76 13.33
CA THR A 75 5.68 -15.34 12.49
C THR A 75 5.04 -15.92 11.24
N ILE A 76 5.58 -15.54 10.08
CA ILE A 76 5.24 -16.16 8.81
C ILE A 76 6.30 -17.23 8.52
N SER A 77 5.92 -18.49 8.65
CA SER A 77 6.73 -19.66 8.30
C SER A 77 6.43 -20.13 6.88
N ASP A 78 7.41 -20.72 6.21
CA ASP A 78 7.22 -21.36 4.90
C ASP A 78 6.62 -22.77 5.01
N ASP A 79 6.46 -23.27 6.24
CA ASP A 79 6.15 -24.68 6.54
C ASP A 79 4.70 -25.10 6.22
N LEU A 80 3.84 -24.15 5.80
CA LEU A 80 2.39 -24.35 5.71
C LEU A 80 1.81 -24.34 4.28
N ASP A 81 2.57 -23.95 3.27
CA ASP A 81 2.06 -23.80 1.89
C ASP A 81 3.23 -23.87 0.90
N GLU A 82 3.40 -25.00 0.18
CA GLU A 82 4.24 -25.23 -1.01
C GLU A 82 5.33 -24.18 -1.36
N GLY A 83 6.16 -23.81 -0.37
CA GLY A 83 7.27 -22.87 -0.52
C GLY A 83 6.91 -21.39 -0.70
N GLY A 84 7.65 -20.53 0.00
CA GLY A 84 7.87 -19.14 -0.41
C GLY A 84 6.90 -18.10 0.14
N GLN A 85 6.23 -18.35 1.28
CA GLN A 85 5.47 -17.31 1.96
C GLN A 85 6.37 -16.12 2.33
N LYS A 86 7.60 -16.38 2.78
CA LYS A 86 8.59 -15.31 3.00
C LYS A 86 8.87 -14.52 1.73
N LEU A 87 8.99 -15.19 0.58
CA LEU A 87 9.22 -14.53 -0.71
C LEU A 87 8.01 -13.72 -1.18
N LYS A 88 6.78 -14.19 -0.95
CA LYS A 88 5.54 -13.47 -1.31
C LYS A 88 5.39 -12.13 -0.58
N HIS A 89 6.03 -11.98 0.58
CA HIS A 89 5.99 -10.78 1.40
C HIS A 89 7.20 -9.85 1.17
N THR A 90 8.04 -10.13 0.15
CA THR A 90 9.16 -9.26 -0.23
C THR A 90 8.66 -7.84 -0.52
N GLY A 91 9.38 -6.84 0.01
CA GLY A 91 9.00 -5.43 -0.09
C GLY A 91 8.06 -4.94 1.01
N MET A 92 7.72 -5.78 1.99
CA MET A 92 7.01 -5.33 3.19
C MET A 92 7.83 -4.27 3.94
N ILE A 93 7.19 -3.15 4.28
CA ILE A 93 7.80 -2.02 4.97
C ILE A 93 7.17 -1.84 6.35
N VAL A 94 7.99 -1.79 7.39
CA VAL A 94 7.55 -1.60 8.77
C VAL A 94 8.43 -0.59 9.50
N TYR A 95 7.91 0.01 10.56
CA TYR A 95 8.71 0.76 11.51
C TYR A 95 9.01 -0.11 12.74
N ASN A 96 10.26 -0.51 12.91
CA ASN A 96 10.70 -1.28 14.05
C ASN A 96 10.80 -0.39 15.30
N VAL A 97 10.19 -0.84 16.40
CA VAL A 97 10.29 -0.18 17.72
C VAL A 97 11.30 -0.84 18.65
N ASN A 98 11.85 -2.01 18.29
CA ASN A 98 12.87 -2.71 19.07
C ASN A 98 14.23 -2.01 18.96
N GLU A 99 14.86 -1.69 20.09
CA GLU A 99 16.20 -1.08 20.16
C GLU A 99 17.28 -2.08 20.61
N THR A 100 16.91 -3.35 20.79
CA THR A 100 17.84 -4.40 21.20
C THR A 100 18.64 -4.90 20.00
N LEU A 101 19.95 -5.05 20.18
CA LEU A 101 20.82 -5.63 19.16
C LEU A 101 20.27 -6.99 18.68
N PRO A 102 20.27 -7.27 17.36
CA PRO A 102 20.94 -6.49 16.30
C PRO A 102 20.10 -5.33 15.72
N PHE A 103 18.89 -5.11 16.21
CA PHE A 103 17.98 -4.12 15.67
C PHE A 103 18.20 -2.72 16.25
N LYS A 104 17.85 -1.72 15.44
CA LYS A 104 17.71 -0.33 15.86
C LYS A 104 16.29 0.12 15.57
N LYS A 105 15.85 1.17 16.23
CA LYS A 105 14.59 1.83 15.87
C LYS A 105 14.71 2.48 14.50
N GLY A 106 13.77 2.19 13.60
CA GLY A 106 13.85 2.70 12.22
C GLY A 106 12.93 1.97 11.25
N ILE A 107 13.01 2.35 9.97
CA ILE A 107 12.25 1.72 8.89
C ILE A 107 13.01 0.49 8.42
N TYR A 108 12.32 -0.64 8.31
CA TYR A 108 12.87 -1.88 7.79
C TYR A 108 12.05 -2.37 6.61
N VAL A 109 12.74 -2.99 5.66
CA VAL A 109 12.14 -3.63 4.49
C VAL A 109 12.51 -5.11 4.48
N TRP A 110 11.53 -5.98 4.28
CA TRP A 110 11.78 -7.40 4.11
C TRP A 110 12.28 -7.69 2.68
N SER A 111 13.47 -8.28 2.56
CA SER A 111 14.10 -8.59 1.26
C SER A 111 13.62 -9.90 0.63
N GLY A 112 12.83 -10.68 1.35
CA GLY A 112 12.52 -12.08 1.00
C GLY A 112 13.31 -13.08 1.85
N SER A 113 14.44 -12.67 2.42
CA SER A 113 15.27 -13.50 3.30
C SER A 113 15.66 -12.83 4.61
N GLU A 114 15.74 -11.49 4.65
CA GLU A 114 16.14 -10.75 5.84
C GLU A 114 15.51 -9.34 5.92
N TRP A 115 15.53 -8.78 7.12
CA TRP A 115 15.13 -7.40 7.38
C TRP A 115 16.29 -6.42 7.16
N LEU A 116 16.13 -5.54 6.17
CA LEU A 116 17.10 -4.50 5.84
C LEU A 116 16.69 -3.15 6.42
N LEU A 117 17.54 -2.57 7.25
CA LEU A 117 17.37 -1.19 7.74
C LEU A 117 17.46 -0.23 6.54
N GLN A 118 16.52 0.70 6.45
CA GLN A 118 16.59 1.82 5.50
C GLN A 118 17.19 3.02 6.23
N GLU A 119 18.31 3.52 5.71
CA GLU A 119 19.00 4.73 6.20
C GLU A 119 18.37 6.02 5.64
#